data_AF-A0A135WMB0-F1
#
_entry.id   AF-A0A135WMB0-F1
#
_cell.length_a   1.000
_cell.length_b   1.000
_cell.length_c   1.000
_cell.angle_alpha   90.00
_cell.angle_beta   90.00
_cell.angle_gamma   90.00
#
_symmetry.space_group_name_H-M   'P 1'
#
loop_
_entity.id
_entity.type
_entity.pdbx_description
1 polymer ?
#
loop_
_entity_poly.entity_id
_entity_poly.type
_entity_poly.pdbx_seq_one_letter_code
_entity_poly.pdbx_strand_id
1 'polypeptide(L)'
;MQKEKLRTIRKQKGYTQQQIADIIATDVSNYSRKESGDVKIVRDEWDKIARFLEVPVEEIYEDEEAKVVVNYDHPVFNDKSISAGSITNQNNYDNIPGDVIENLQNYIALLKEENDRLKEDLKSLKSKK
;
A
#
# COMPACT_ATOMS: atom_id res chain seq x y z
N MET A 1 -3.61 -9.18 -12.19
CA MET A 1 -3.50 -9.27 -13.66
C MET A 1 -2.15 -9.87 -13.97
N GLN A 2 -2.03 -10.75 -14.97
CA GLN A 2 -0.73 -11.35 -15.32
C GLN A 2 0.25 -10.28 -15.78
N LYS A 3 1.52 -10.37 -15.33
CA LYS A 3 2.59 -9.43 -15.69
C LYS A 3 3.15 -9.79 -17.08
N GLU A 4 2.37 -9.49 -18.12
CA GLU A 4 2.68 -9.86 -19.50
C GLU A 4 3.95 -9.21 -20.04
N LYS A 5 4.26 -7.96 -19.66
CA LYS A 5 5.51 -7.30 -20.08
C LYS A 5 6.73 -8.02 -19.51
N LEU A 6 6.73 -8.24 -18.20
CA LEU A 6 7.79 -8.98 -17.52
C LEU A 6 7.96 -10.39 -18.11
N ARG A 7 6.85 -11.11 -18.29
CA ARG A 7 6.85 -12.47 -18.84
C ARG A 7 7.42 -12.51 -20.25
N THR A 8 7.04 -11.55 -21.10
CA THR A 8 7.48 -11.48 -22.50
C THR A 8 8.98 -11.21 -22.58
N ILE A 9 9.47 -10.20 -21.86
CA ILE A 9 10.90 -9.84 -21.85
C ILE A 9 11.74 -10.99 -21.29
N ARG A 10 11.30 -11.63 -20.21
CA ARG A 10 11.99 -12.79 -19.64
C ARG A 10 12.14 -13.93 -20.65
N LYS A 11 11.04 -14.28 -21.35
CA LYS A 11 11.06 -15.33 -22.38
C LYS A 11 11.90 -14.94 -23.59
N GLN A 12 11.82 -13.70 -24.04
CA GLN A 12 12.61 -13.18 -25.15
C GLN A 12 14.12 -13.25 -24.85
N LYS A 13 14.51 -12.98 -23.60
CA LYS A 13 15.91 -13.12 -23.14
C LYS A 13 16.30 -14.56 -22.76
N GLY A 14 15.39 -15.52 -22.86
CA GLY A 14 15.66 -16.94 -22.62
C GLY A 14 15.81 -17.32 -21.14
N TYR A 15 15.36 -16.48 -20.22
CA TYR A 15 15.49 -16.74 -18.78
C TYR A 15 14.34 -17.60 -18.25
N THR A 16 14.67 -18.51 -17.34
CA THR A 16 13.70 -19.34 -16.63
C THR A 16 13.14 -18.61 -15.42
N GLN A 17 11.99 -19.06 -14.92
CA GLN A 17 11.42 -18.54 -13.67
C GLN A 17 12.33 -18.79 -12.46
N GLN A 18 13.07 -19.91 -12.46
CA GLN A 18 14.08 -20.22 -11.43
C GLN A 18 15.17 -19.15 -11.39
N GLN A 19 15.73 -18.76 -12.53
CA GLN A 19 16.80 -17.76 -12.58
C GLN A 19 16.35 -16.41 -12.03
N ILE A 20 15.10 -16.00 -12.30
CA ILE A 20 14.59 -14.75 -11.71
C ILE A 20 14.34 -14.90 -10.21
N ALA A 21 13.81 -16.05 -9.79
CA ALA A 21 13.57 -16.34 -8.38
C ALA A 21 14.86 -16.27 -7.55
N ASP A 22 15.96 -16.83 -8.09
CA ASP A 22 17.28 -16.81 -7.46
C ASP A 22 17.79 -15.38 -7.25
N ILE A 23 17.58 -14.48 -8.22
CA ILE A 23 18.02 -13.08 -8.17
C ILE A 23 17.27 -12.27 -7.10
N ILE A 24 15.98 -12.56 -6.89
CA ILE A 24 15.19 -11.89 -5.87
C ILE A 24 15.14 -12.67 -4.55
N ALA A 25 15.98 -13.69 -4.39
CA ALA A 25 16.09 -14.53 -3.18
C ALA A 25 14.74 -15.14 -2.75
N THR A 26 14.02 -15.74 -3.70
CA THR A 26 12.75 -16.43 -3.45
C THR A 26 12.72 -17.79 -4.16
N ASP A 27 11.71 -18.61 -3.87
CA ASP A 27 11.45 -19.84 -4.60
C ASP A 27 10.67 -19.63 -5.91
N VAL A 28 10.74 -20.62 -6.82
CA VAL A 28 10.07 -20.60 -8.13
C VAL A 28 8.57 -20.45 -8.02
N SER A 29 7.94 -21.05 -7.01
CA SER A 29 6.49 -21.00 -6.84
C SER A 29 6.04 -19.58 -6.50
N ASN A 30 6.73 -18.92 -5.56
CA ASN A 30 6.46 -17.54 -5.22
C ASN A 30 6.72 -16.59 -6.40
N TYR A 31 7.83 -16.78 -7.15
CA TYR A 31 8.05 -15.98 -8.36
C TYR A 31 6.98 -16.24 -9.44
N SER A 32 6.54 -17.49 -9.63
CA SER A 32 5.47 -17.82 -10.56
C SER A 32 4.17 -17.10 -10.20
N ARG A 33 3.82 -17.04 -8.91
CA ARG A 33 2.65 -16.30 -8.40
C ARG A 33 2.80 -14.78 -8.57
N LYS A 34 4.02 -14.27 -8.48
CA LYS A 34 4.34 -12.87 -8.76
C LYS A 34 4.16 -12.53 -10.24
N GLU A 35 4.67 -13.38 -11.12
CA GLU A 35 4.56 -13.20 -12.57
C GLU A 35 3.11 -13.41 -13.07
N SER A 36 2.33 -14.30 -12.46
CA SER A 36 0.88 -14.44 -12.73
C SER A 36 0.05 -13.29 -12.15
N GLY A 37 0.63 -12.50 -11.26
CA GLY A 37 -0.02 -11.39 -10.58
C GLY A 37 -0.98 -11.80 -9.46
N ASP A 38 -0.78 -12.99 -8.88
CA ASP A 38 -1.44 -13.45 -7.65
C ASP A 38 -0.75 -12.88 -6.39
N VAL A 39 0.54 -12.56 -6.51
CA VAL A 39 1.37 -11.96 -5.45
C VAL A 39 2.01 -10.68 -5.97
N LYS A 40 2.10 -9.67 -5.10
CA LYS A 40 2.74 -8.39 -5.41
C LYS A 40 4.25 -8.55 -5.60
N ILE A 41 4.80 -7.84 -6.59
CA ILE A 41 6.24 -7.63 -6.72
C ILE A 41 6.57 -6.31 -6.05
N VAL A 42 7.43 -6.33 -5.02
CA VAL A 42 7.81 -5.09 -4.32
C VAL A 42 8.83 -4.31 -5.15
N ARG A 43 8.96 -3.00 -4.88
CA ARG A 43 9.83 -2.10 -5.67
C ARG A 43 11.27 -2.60 -5.78
N ASP A 44 11.85 -3.05 -4.66
CA ASP A 44 13.22 -3.58 -4.64
C ASP A 44 13.38 -4.83 -5.51
N GLU A 45 12.33 -5.65 -5.65
CA GLU A 45 12.33 -6.81 -6.53
C GLU A 45 12.25 -6.40 -7.99
N TRP A 46 11.41 -5.41 -8.32
CA TRP A 46 11.39 -4.82 -9.66
C TRP A 46 12.75 -4.31 -10.10
N ASP A 47 13.46 -3.60 -9.22
CA ASP A 47 14.79 -3.07 -9.51
C ASP A 47 15.82 -4.18 -9.75
N LYS A 48 15.78 -5.26 -8.95
CA LYS A 48 16.66 -6.42 -9.13
C LYS A 48 16.39 -7.15 -10.44
N ILE A 49 15.11 -7.37 -10.76
CA ILE A 49 14.69 -8.04 -11.99
C ILE A 49 15.09 -7.19 -13.21
N ALA A 50 14.84 -5.88 -13.19
CA ALA A 50 15.21 -4.96 -14.26
C ALA A 50 16.73 -4.96 -14.52
N ARG A 51 17.54 -4.93 -13.46
CA ARG A 51 19.01 -5.03 -13.56
C ARG A 51 19.45 -6.34 -14.17
N PHE A 52 18.88 -7.46 -13.74
CA PHE A 52 19.21 -8.78 -14.27
C PHE A 52 18.78 -8.96 -15.73
N LEU A 53 17.63 -8.41 -16.08
CA LEU A 53 17.12 -8.41 -17.44
C LEU A 53 17.78 -7.31 -18.30
N GLU A 54 18.64 -6.46 -17.76
CA GLU A 54 19.29 -5.34 -18.48
C GLU A 54 18.27 -4.47 -19.24
N VAL A 55 17.17 -4.11 -18.59
CA VAL A 55 16.12 -3.24 -19.13
C VAL A 55 15.73 -2.20 -18.07
N PRO A 56 15.22 -1.02 -18.47
CA PRO A 56 14.64 -0.08 -17.53
C PRO A 56 13.39 -0.69 -16.86
N VAL A 57 13.11 -0.31 -15.61
CA VAL A 57 12.00 -0.86 -14.84
C VAL A 57 10.67 -0.58 -15.54
N GLU A 58 10.54 0.58 -16.19
CA GLU A 58 9.36 1.04 -16.91
C GLU A 58 8.94 0.10 -18.06
N GLU A 59 9.89 -0.65 -18.64
CA GLU A 59 9.62 -1.63 -19.70
C GLU A 59 8.98 -2.91 -19.18
N ILE A 60 9.29 -3.32 -17.95
CA ILE A 60 8.74 -4.55 -17.35
C ILE A 60 7.61 -4.25 -16.35
N TYR A 61 7.51 -3.02 -15.87
CA TYR A 61 6.57 -2.61 -14.85
C TYR A 61 5.14 -2.51 -15.41
N GLU A 62 4.23 -3.11 -14.67
CA GLU A 62 2.79 -3.06 -14.90
C GLU A 62 2.11 -2.79 -13.57
N ASP A 63 1.24 -1.78 -13.53
CA ASP A 63 0.52 -1.41 -12.33
C ASP A 63 -0.32 -2.56 -11.78
N GLU A 64 -0.47 -2.58 -10.47
CA GLU A 64 -1.30 -3.54 -9.77
C GLU A 64 -2.71 -2.96 -9.63
N GLU A 65 -3.64 -3.40 -10.46
CA GLU A 65 -5.04 -3.40 -10.03
C GLU A 65 -5.11 -4.31 -8.81
N ALA A 66 -5.39 -3.72 -7.64
CA ALA A 66 -5.46 -4.44 -6.38
C ALA A 66 -6.57 -5.51 -6.46
N LYS A 67 -6.20 -6.73 -6.82
CA LYS A 67 -7.08 -7.88 -6.64
C LYS A 67 -7.15 -8.12 -5.14
N VAL A 68 -8.25 -7.70 -4.52
CA VAL A 68 -8.63 -8.13 -3.18
C VAL A 68 -8.79 -9.64 -3.24
N VAL A 69 -7.77 -10.39 -2.81
CA VAL A 69 -7.85 -11.83 -2.66
C VAL A 69 -8.67 -12.10 -1.40
N VAL A 70 -9.98 -12.20 -1.56
CA VAL A 70 -10.85 -12.73 -0.51
C VAL A 70 -10.67 -14.25 -0.52
N ASN A 71 -9.85 -14.77 0.39
CA ASN A 71 -9.74 -16.21 0.60
C ASN A 71 -11.05 -16.72 1.21
N TYR A 72 -11.91 -17.35 0.41
CA TYR A 72 -13.18 -17.94 0.88
C TYR A 72 -12.99 -19.28 1.62
N ASP A 73 -11.82 -19.91 1.51
CA ASP A 73 -11.54 -21.24 2.10
C ASP A 73 -11.28 -21.20 3.61
N HIS A 74 -11.18 -20.01 4.20
CA HIS A 74 -11.19 -19.81 5.63
C HIS A 74 -12.18 -18.70 5.98
N PRO A 75 -13.45 -19.02 6.28
CA PRO A 75 -14.34 -18.05 6.89
C PRO A 75 -13.72 -17.66 8.22
N VAL A 76 -13.01 -16.53 8.24
CA VAL A 76 -12.54 -15.90 9.47
C VAL A 76 -13.81 -15.39 10.12
N PHE A 77 -14.40 -16.20 11.00
CA PHE A 77 -15.40 -15.73 11.92
C PHE A 77 -14.73 -14.61 12.70
N ASN A 78 -15.12 -13.37 12.40
CA ASN A 78 -14.72 -12.19 13.15
C ASN A 78 -15.44 -12.22 14.50
N ASP A 79 -15.17 -13.25 15.29
CA ASP A 79 -15.43 -13.22 16.71
C ASP A 79 -14.39 -12.29 17.32
N LYS A 80 -14.86 -11.38 18.16
CA LYS A 80 -14.12 -10.27 18.76
C LYS A 80 -13.12 -10.74 19.82
N SER A 81 -12.47 -11.87 19.59
CA SER A 81 -11.40 -12.38 20.44
C SER A 81 -10.06 -11.90 19.89
N ILE A 82 -9.42 -11.06 20.70
CA ILE A 82 -8.05 -10.56 20.52
C ILE A 82 -7.12 -11.77 20.43
N SER A 83 -6.86 -12.23 19.21
CA SER A 83 -5.89 -13.27 18.92
C SER A 83 -4.57 -12.59 18.57
N ALA A 84 -3.65 -12.66 19.53
CA ALA A 84 -2.27 -12.20 19.42
C ALA A 84 -1.58 -12.91 18.22
N GLY A 85 -1.31 -12.18 17.14
CA GLY A 85 -0.45 -12.70 16.07
C GLY A 85 -0.61 -12.12 14.67
N SER A 86 -1.63 -11.31 14.40
CA SER A 86 -1.80 -10.70 13.07
C SER A 86 -1.64 -9.19 13.14
N ILE A 87 -0.42 -8.71 12.82
CA ILE A 87 -0.18 -7.32 12.47
C ILE A 87 -0.71 -7.14 11.05
N THR A 88 -2.03 -7.15 10.89
CA THR A 88 -2.63 -6.52 9.71
C THR A 88 -2.57 -5.03 9.96
N ASN A 89 -1.82 -4.33 9.12
CA ASN A 89 -1.83 -2.88 9.00
C ASN A 89 -3.17 -2.45 8.35
N GLN A 90 -4.28 -2.88 8.95
CA GLN A 90 -5.62 -2.40 8.64
C GLN A 90 -5.78 -1.15 9.48
N ASN A 91 -5.87 -0.02 8.78
CA ASN A 91 -6.00 1.28 9.39
C ASN A 91 -7.09 1.25 10.49
N ASN A 92 -6.68 1.48 11.74
CA ASN A 92 -7.48 1.38 12.96
C ASN A 92 -8.67 2.38 13.05
N TYR A 93 -9.10 2.97 11.95
CA TYR A 93 -10.18 3.96 11.93
C TYR A 93 -11.54 3.35 12.29
N ASP A 94 -11.74 2.05 12.04
CA ASP A 94 -13.02 1.36 12.31
C ASP A 94 -13.27 1.07 13.81
N ASN A 95 -12.28 1.32 14.68
CA ASN A 95 -12.37 1.04 16.12
C ASN A 95 -12.41 2.30 17.00
N ILE A 96 -12.53 3.50 16.42
CA ILE A 96 -12.63 4.73 17.21
C ILE A 96 -14.09 4.92 17.66
N PRO A 97 -14.37 4.99 18.98
CA PRO A 97 -15.72 5.22 19.47
C PRO A 97 -16.31 6.53 18.92
N GLY A 98 -17.61 6.52 18.57
CA GLY A 98 -18.30 7.68 18.01
C GLY A 98 -18.16 8.94 18.88
N ASP A 99 -18.23 8.79 20.20
CA ASP A 99 -18.11 9.89 21.16
C ASP A 99 -16.74 10.58 21.09
N VAL A 100 -15.66 9.82 20.78
CA VAL A 100 -14.31 10.38 20.61
C VAL A 100 -14.25 11.19 19.32
N ILE A 101 -14.87 10.70 18.24
CA ILE A 101 -14.95 11.42 16.96
C ILE A 101 -15.71 12.73 17.14
N GLU A 102 -16.85 12.70 17.83
CA GLU A 102 -17.66 13.89 18.12
C GLU A 102 -16.88 14.90 18.96
N ASN A 103 -16.20 14.45 20.02
CA ASN A 103 -15.39 15.32 20.85
C ASN A 103 -14.26 16.02 20.05
N LEU A 104 -13.57 15.27 19.20
CA LEU A 104 -12.52 15.81 18.32
C LEU A 104 -13.08 16.81 17.31
N GLN A 105 -14.24 16.54 16.72
CA GLN A 105 -14.91 17.47 15.81
C GLN A 105 -15.29 18.78 16.52
N ASN A 106 -15.85 18.70 17.73
CA ASN A 106 -16.19 19.87 18.55
C ASN A 106 -14.94 20.69 18.89
N TYR A 107 -13.84 20.03 19.27
CA TYR A 107 -12.58 20.72 19.56
C TYR A 107 -12.00 21.42 18.32
N ILE A 108 -12.06 20.79 17.14
CA ILE A 108 -11.64 21.39 15.87
C ILE A 108 -12.48 22.64 15.56
N ALA A 109 -13.79 22.60 15.82
CA ALA A 109 -14.66 23.75 15.61
C ALA A 109 -14.25 24.93 16.50
N LEU A 110 -14.05 24.70 17.80
CA LEU A 110 -13.60 25.71 18.77
C LEU A 110 -12.24 26.31 18.37
N LEU A 111 -11.28 25.47 17.97
CA LEU A 111 -9.96 25.94 17.54
C LEU A 111 -10.01 26.78 16.27
N LYS A 112 -10.91 26.48 15.33
CA LYS A 112 -11.08 27.28 14.11
C LYS A 112 -11.64 28.65 14.42
N GLU A 113 -12.66 28.71 15.27
CA GLU A 113 -13.26 29.97 15.73
C GLU A 113 -12.25 30.87 16.43
N GLU A 114 -11.47 30.31 17.37
CA GLU A 114 -10.43 31.06 18.09
C GLU A 114 -9.35 31.60 17.14
N ASN A 115 -8.93 30.80 16.16
CA ASN A 115 -7.96 31.23 15.16
C ASN A 115 -8.48 32.39 14.31
N ASP A 116 -9.76 32.39 13.97
CA ASP A 116 -10.34 33.46 13.17
C ASP A 116 -10.49 34.75 13.99
N ARG A 117 -10.89 34.66 15.27
CA ARG A 117 -10.86 35.81 16.19
C ARG A 117 -9.47 36.41 16.32
N LEU A 118 -8.45 35.58 16.55
CA LEU A 118 -7.06 36.02 16.68
C LEU A 118 -6.54 36.68 15.40
N LYS A 119 -6.93 36.18 14.22
CA LYS A 119 -6.58 36.82 12.94
C LYS A 119 -7.24 38.19 12.78
N GLU A 120 -8.49 38.34 13.18
CA GLU A 120 -9.20 39.63 13.16
C GLU A 120 -8.56 40.63 14.12
N ASP A 121 -8.24 40.20 15.34
CA ASP A 121 -7.55 41.02 16.33
C ASP A 121 -6.19 41.50 15.80
N LEU A 122 -5.39 40.59 15.21
CA LEU A 122 -4.11 40.94 14.58
C LEU A 122 -4.28 41.92 13.42
N LYS A 123 -5.33 41.78 12.61
CA LYS A 123 -5.64 42.71 11.52
C LYS A 123 -5.98 44.09 12.06
N SER A 124 -6.78 44.16 13.11
CA SER A 124 -7.18 45.42 13.77
C SER A 124 -6.00 46.13 14.45
N LEU A 125 -5.06 45.38 15.01
CA LEU A 125 -3.83 45.90 15.62
C LEU A 125 -2.86 46.40 14.56
N LYS A 126 -2.72 45.68 13.45
CA LYS A 126 -1.88 46.09 12.31
C LYS A 126 -2.44 47.31 11.58
N SER A 127 -3.75 47.52 11.55
CA SER A 127 -4.36 48.72 10.94
C SER A 127 -4.33 49.96 11.82
N LYS A 128 -4.01 49.81 13.11
CA LYS A 128 -3.89 50.92 14.09
C LYS A 128 -2.45 51.45 14.23
N LYS A 129 -1.49 50.89 13.49
CA LYS A 129 -0.08 51.26 13.48
C LYS A 129 0.28 51.91 12.14
#